data_AF-A0A1J3IC16-F1
#
_entry.id   AF-A0A1J3IC16-F1
#
_cell.length_a   1.000
_cell.length_b   1.000
_cell.length_c   1.000
_cell.angle_alpha   90.00
_cell.angle_beta   90.00
_cell.angle_gamma   90.00
#
_symmetry.space_group_name_H-M   'P 1'
#
loop_
_entity.id
_entity.type
_entity.pdbx_description
1 polymer ?
#
loop_
_entity_poly.entity_id
_entity_poly.type
_entity_poly.pdbx_seq_one_letter_code
_entity_poly.pdbx_strand_id
1 'polypeptide(L)'
;VRYKDDVYDRIWNPLKFPNHRVFSTNLTIDPNNNNGFQPARAIMNTASSPLNASVDIILYWEPTIPSWKFYVYMHFAEVQEIKSNETREFSLFWN
;
A
#
# COMPACT_ATOMS: atom_id res chain seq x y z
N VAL A 1 6.57 5.97 -11.65
CA VAL A 1 7.65 4.96 -11.79
C VAL A 1 7.06 3.71 -12.42
N ARG A 2 7.71 3.16 -13.45
CA ARG A 2 7.35 1.86 -14.02
C ARG A 2 8.33 0.82 -13.50
N TYR A 3 7.84 -0.36 -13.17
CA TYR A 3 8.65 -1.47 -12.68
C TYR A 3 8.65 -2.59 -13.71
N LYS A 4 9.82 -3.19 -13.95
CA LYS A 4 9.99 -4.21 -15.01
C LYS A 4 9.17 -5.48 -14.75
N ASP A 5 8.87 -5.75 -13.49
CA ASP A 5 8.11 -6.90 -13.00
C ASP A 5 6.61 -6.61 -12.85
N ASP A 6 6.13 -5.42 -13.21
CA ASP A 6 4.69 -5.16 -13.31
C ASP A 6 4.15 -5.74 -14.64
N VAL A 7 3.40 -6.84 -14.54
CA VAL A 7 2.81 -7.53 -15.70
C VAL A 7 1.83 -6.67 -16.52
N TYR A 8 1.33 -5.58 -15.94
CA TYR A 8 0.39 -4.66 -16.59
C TYR A 8 1.04 -3.32 -17.00
N ASP A 9 2.38 -3.18 -16.89
CA ASP A 9 3.15 -1.96 -17.19
C ASP A 9 2.56 -0.67 -16.58
N ARG A 10 1.97 -0.78 -15.37
CA ARG A 10 1.35 0.37 -14.70
C ARG A 10 2.40 1.38 -14.25
N ILE A 11 1.99 2.64 -14.23
CA ILE A 11 2.76 3.73 -13.64
C ILE A 11 2.34 3.89 -12.19
N TRP A 12 3.31 3.78 -11.29
CA TRP A 12 3.11 3.96 -9.85
C TRP A 12 3.70 5.27 -9.38
N ASN A 13 2.92 6.06 -8.64
CA ASN A 13 3.35 7.33 -8.07
C ASN A 13 3.68 7.12 -6.59
N PRO A 14 4.97 7.16 -6.18
CA PRO A 14 5.34 6.98 -4.79
C PRO A 14 4.83 8.15 -3.96
N LEU A 15 4.07 7.86 -2.91
CA LEU A 15 3.64 8.86 -1.94
C LEU A 15 4.60 8.89 -0.76
N LYS A 16 4.98 10.10 -0.34
CA LYS A 16 5.77 10.34 0.87
C LYS A 16 4.93 11.15 1.84
N PHE A 17 4.72 10.60 3.02
CA PHE A 17 3.96 11.26 4.08
C PHE A 17 4.94 11.87 5.10
N PRO A 18 4.71 13.12 5.54
CA PRO A 18 5.52 13.73 6.61
C PRO A 18 5.24 13.00 7.93
N ASN A 19 6.29 12.75 8.73
CA ASN A 19 6.19 11.99 9.98
C ASN A 19 5.81 10.50 9.82
N HIS A 20 6.19 9.88 8.70
CA HIS A 20 6.05 8.45 8.48
C HIS A 20 7.40 7.75 8.37
N ARG A 21 7.43 6.47 8.73
CA ARG A 21 8.53 5.56 8.44
C ARG A 21 8.18 4.71 7.24
N VAL A 22 9.16 4.55 6.36
CA VAL A 22 9.06 3.61 5.25
C VAL A 22 9.83 2.35 5.63
N PHE A 23 9.22 1.20 5.40
CA PHE A 23 9.81 -0.11 5.60
C PHE A 23 9.95 -0.82 4.27
N SER A 24 10.95 -1.68 4.19
CA SER A 24 11.18 -2.52 3.02
C SER A 24 11.65 -3.89 3.45
N THR A 25 11.27 -4.92 2.70
CA THR A 25 11.73 -6.29 2.93
C THR A 25 12.21 -6.95 1.65
N ASN A 26 13.19 -7.85 1.80
CA ASN A 26 13.64 -8.72 0.72
C ASN A 26 12.91 -10.07 0.72
N LEU A 27 12.10 -10.33 1.74
CA LEU A 27 11.28 -11.53 1.82
C LEU A 27 10.30 -11.59 0.65
N THR A 28 9.94 -12.81 0.28
CA THR A 28 8.91 -13.04 -0.74
C THR A 28 7.55 -12.81 -0.09
N ILE A 29 6.84 -11.80 -0.58
CA ILE A 29 5.46 -11.51 -0.17
C ILE A 29 4.53 -12.23 -1.13
N ASP A 30 3.55 -12.95 -0.58
CA ASP A 30 2.57 -13.75 -1.32
C ASP A 30 3.23 -14.67 -2.39
N PRO A 31 3.90 -15.75 -1.96
CA PRO A 31 4.65 -16.63 -2.87
C PRO A 31 3.78 -17.32 -3.94
N ASN A 32 2.47 -17.40 -3.71
CA ASN A 32 1.51 -18.03 -4.62
C ASN A 32 0.85 -17.03 -5.57
N ASN A 33 1.12 -15.72 -5.39
CA ASN A 33 0.56 -14.63 -6.21
C ASN A 33 -0.97 -14.77 -6.38
N ASN A 34 -1.68 -14.97 -5.27
CA ASN A 34 -3.12 -15.21 -5.27
C ASN A 34 -3.95 -13.94 -5.56
N ASN A 35 -3.30 -12.83 -5.89
CA ASN A 35 -3.94 -11.55 -6.14
C ASN A 35 -4.05 -11.27 -7.66
N GLY A 36 -5.27 -11.24 -8.21
CA GLY A 36 -5.51 -10.93 -9.63
C GLY A 36 -5.02 -9.55 -10.08
N PHE A 37 -4.82 -8.60 -9.16
CA PHE A 37 -4.25 -7.28 -9.49
C PHE A 37 -2.74 -7.33 -9.70
N GLN A 38 -2.05 -8.36 -9.19
CA GLN A 38 -0.61 -8.60 -9.37
C GLN A 38 0.25 -7.31 -9.29
N PRO A 39 0.17 -6.51 -8.21
CA PRO A 39 1.03 -5.34 -8.05
C PRO A 39 2.51 -5.76 -8.14
N ALA A 40 3.36 -4.88 -8.68
CA ALA A 40 4.80 -5.17 -8.80
C ALA A 40 5.40 -5.53 -7.45
N ARG A 41 6.34 -6.47 -7.42
CA ARG A 41 6.93 -6.95 -6.16
C ARG A 41 7.61 -5.81 -5.40
N ALA A 42 8.28 -4.91 -6.11
CA ALA A 42 8.92 -3.74 -5.52
C ALA A 42 7.96 -2.87 -4.70
N ILE A 43 6.66 -2.91 -5.00
CA ILE A 43 5.62 -2.14 -4.32
C ILE A 43 5.15 -2.87 -3.08
N MET A 44 4.80 -4.14 -3.22
CA MET A 44 4.35 -4.95 -2.08
C MET A 44 5.45 -5.11 -1.03
N ASN A 45 6.71 -5.12 -1.45
CA ASN A 45 7.88 -5.20 -0.56
C ASN A 45 8.15 -3.91 0.21
N THR A 46 7.38 -2.84 -0.01
CA THR A 46 7.50 -1.57 0.70
C THR A 46 6.21 -1.19 1.37
N ALA A 47 6.28 -0.69 2.61
CA ALA A 47 5.12 -0.16 3.32
C ALA A 47 5.48 1.14 4.06
N SER A 48 4.46 1.90 4.44
CA SER A 48 4.61 3.12 5.22
C SER A 48 3.74 3.03 6.47
N SER A 49 4.27 3.42 7.63
CA SER A 49 3.47 3.63 8.83
C SER A 49 3.69 5.03 9.39
N PRO A 50 2.67 5.63 10.02
CA PRO A 50 2.89 6.82 10.82
C PRO A 50 3.89 6.53 11.94
N LEU A 51 4.62 7.57 12.37
CA LEU A 51 5.51 7.48 13.53
C LEU A 51 4.74 7.27 14.84
N ASN A 52 3.52 7.80 14.92
CA ASN A 52 2.65 7.73 16.08
C ASN A 52 1.29 7.17 15.67
N ALA A 53 0.72 6.27 16.48
CA ALA A 53 -0.59 5.66 16.20
C ALA A 53 -1.76 6.66 16.15
N SER A 54 -1.54 7.90 16.61
CA SER A 54 -2.52 8.99 16.56
C SER A 54 -2.51 9.77 15.24
N VAL A 55 -1.70 9.37 14.26
CA VAL A 55 -1.57 10.07 12.97
C VAL A 55 -2.20 9.22 11.89
N ASP A 56 -3.19 9.80 11.21
CA ASP A 56 -3.89 9.14 10.12
C ASP A 56 -3.13 9.29 8.79
N ILE A 57 -3.24 8.26 7.94
CA ILE A 57 -2.90 8.38 6.52
C ILE A 57 -4.13 8.91 5.80
N ILE A 58 -4.06 10.16 5.35
CA ILE A 58 -5.13 10.81 4.60
C ILE A 58 -4.77 10.79 3.11
N LEU A 59 -5.61 10.14 2.31
CA LEU A 59 -5.56 10.17 0.86
C LEU A 59 -6.74 11.00 0.35
N TYR A 60 -6.46 11.93 -0.54
CA TYR A 60 -7.47 12.80 -1.13
C TYR A 60 -7.48 12.66 -2.64
N TRP A 61 -8.68 12.50 -3.20
CA TRP A 61 -8.92 12.52 -4.63
C TRP A 61 -10.29 13.14 -4.89
N GLU A 62 -10.35 14.05 -5.85
CA GLU A 62 -11.59 14.72 -6.26
C GLU A 62 -11.82 14.47 -7.76
N PRO A 63 -13.00 13.96 -8.16
CA PRO A 63 -13.31 13.79 -9.58
C PRO A 63 -13.54 15.14 -10.22
N THR A 64 -13.07 15.32 -11.46
CA THR A 64 -13.39 16.52 -12.25
C THR A 64 -14.88 16.64 -12.53
N ILE A 65 -15.58 15.50 -12.63
CA ILE A 65 -17.03 15.44 -12.85
C ILE A 65 -17.66 14.72 -11.66
N PRO A 66 -18.53 15.38 -10.85
CA PRO A 66 -19.06 14.81 -9.61
C PRO A 66 -19.85 13.50 -9.76
N SER A 67 -20.34 13.19 -10.96
CA SER A 67 -21.09 11.94 -11.23
C SER A 67 -20.21 10.73 -11.50
N TRP A 68 -18.89 10.92 -11.62
CA TRP A 68 -17.97 9.81 -11.89
C TRP A 68 -17.91 8.85 -10.72
N LYS A 69 -18.05 7.57 -11.05
CA LYS A 69 -17.82 6.46 -10.12
C LYS A 69 -16.36 6.06 -10.20
N PHE A 70 -15.80 5.69 -9.07
CA PHE A 70 -14.43 5.20 -8.97
C PHE A 70 -14.39 3.98 -8.07
N TYR A 71 -13.35 3.17 -8.25
CA TYR A 71 -13.04 2.02 -7.43
C TYR A 71 -11.70 2.26 -6.76
N VAL A 72 -11.65 2.05 -5.45
CA VAL A 72 -10.41 2.14 -4.68
C VAL A 72 -9.97 0.73 -4.34
N TYR A 73 -8.78 0.35 -4.81
CA TYR A 73 -8.13 -0.90 -4.46
C TYR A 73 -6.94 -0.60 -3.56
N MET A 74 -6.97 -1.14 -2.35
CA MET A 74 -5.87 -1.02 -1.39
C MET A 74 -5.15 -2.37 -1.31
N HIS A 75 -3.82 -2.33 -1.38
CA HIS A 75 -2.98 -3.51 -1.28
C HIS A 75 -2.14 -3.42 0.00
N PHE A 76 -2.18 -4.48 0.80
CA PHE A 76 -1.47 -4.56 2.07
C PHE A 76 -0.56 -5.78 2.08
N ALA A 77 0.59 -5.62 2.73
CA ALA A 77 1.47 -6.72 3.09
C ALA A 77 2.15 -6.38 4.42
N GLU A 78 2.34 -7.39 5.25
CA GLU A 78 3.24 -7.26 6.40
C GLU A 78 4.67 -7.39 5.90
N VAL A 79 5.44 -6.32 6.04
CA VAL A 79 6.82 -6.21 5.55
C VAL A 79 7.84 -6.24 6.69
N GLN A 80 7.39 -6.24 7.94
CA GLN A 80 8.22 -6.38 9.12
C GLN A 80 8.00 -7.75 9.75
N GLU A 81 9.08 -8.34 10.25
CA GLU A 81 8.95 -9.51 11.11
C GLU A 81 8.37 -9.07 12.45
N ILE A 82 7.13 -9.48 12.73
CA ILE A 82 6.47 -9.30 14.01
C ILE A 82 6.47 -10.64 14.75
N LYS A 83 6.53 -10.58 16.09
CA LYS A 83 6.48 -11.80 16.90
C LYS A 83 5.10 -12.46 16.75
N SER A 84 5.04 -13.78 16.94
CA SER A 84 3.80 -14.55 16.78
C SER A 84 2.65 -14.11 17.71
N ASN A 85 2.95 -13.35 18.76
CA ASN A 85 1.97 -12.80 19.70
C ASN A 85 1.65 -11.32 19.48
N GLU A 86 2.14 -10.71 18.41
CA GLU A 86 1.89 -9.32 18.05
C GLU A 86 1.02 -9.24 16.78
N THR A 87 0.08 -8.31 16.76
CA THR A 87 -0.75 -8.01 15.59
C THR A 87 -0.73 -6.50 15.32
N ARG A 88 -1.01 -6.12 14.08
CA ARG A 88 -1.24 -4.72 13.69
C ARG A 88 -2.66 -4.57 13.21
N GLU A 89 -3.32 -3.55 13.73
CA GLU A 89 -4.72 -3.28 13.46
C GLU A 89 -4.87 -1.80 13.14
N PHE A 90 -5.72 -1.51 12.17
CA PHE A 90 -6.08 -0.15 11.79
C PHE A 90 -7.47 -0.16 11.17
N SER A 91 -8.13 1.00 11.22
CA SER A 91 -9.44 1.20 10.63
C SER A 91 -9.31 1.96 9.31
N LEU A 92 -10.17 1.60 8.34
CA LEU A 92 -10.30 2.32 7.08
C LEU A 92 -11.60 3.10 7.10
N PHE A 93 -11.51 4.38 6.81
CA PHE A 93 -12.65 5.28 6.65
C PHE A 93 -12.65 5.81 5.22
N TRP A 94 -13.80 5.78 4.57
CA TRP A 94 -14.02 6.38 3.25
C TRP A 94 -15.31 7.18 3.29
N ASN A 95 -15.35 8.25 2.50
CA ASN A 95 -16.54 9.10 2.32
C ASN A 95 -17.37 8.62 1.13
#